data_AF-A0A2K5XG53-F1
#
_entry.id   AF-A0A2K5XG53-F1
#
_cell.length_a   1.000
_cell.length_b   1.000
_cell.length_c   1.000
_cell.angle_alpha   90.00
_cell.angle_beta   90.00
_cell.angle_gamma   90.00
#
_symmetry.space_group_name_H-M   'P 1'
#
loop_
_entity.id
_entity.type
_entity.pdbx_description
1 polymer ?
#
loop_
_entity_poly.entity_id
_entity_poly.type
_entity_poly.pdbx_seq_one_letter_code
_entity_poly.pdbx_strand_id
1 'polypeptide(L)'
;MWEAQFLGLLFLQPLWVAPVKPPQPGAEISVVWAQEGAPAQLPCSPTIPLQDLSLLRRAGVTWQHQPDSGPPAPAPGATVHLRDRALSCRLRLRVGQASMTASPPGSLRTSDWVILNCSFSRPDRPASVHWFRSHGQGRVPVQESLHHHLAESFLFLPHVGPMDSGLWGCILTYRDGFNVSIMYNLTVLGLEPATPLTVYAGAGSRVELPCRLPPAVGTQSFLTAKWAPPGGGPDLLVAGDNGNFTLRLEDVSQAQAGTYICHIRLQGQQLNATVTLAIITGQPHMGKE
;
A
#
# COMPACT_ATOMS: atom_id res chain seq x y z
N MET A 1 -49.06 -47.21 29.79
CA MET A 1 -49.83 -46.66 28.65
C MET A 1 -50.06 -45.18 28.93
N TRP A 2 -49.14 -44.33 28.46
CA TRP A 2 -49.32 -42.94 27.98
C TRP A 2 -47.94 -42.27 27.93
N GLU A 3 -47.58 -41.86 26.71
CA GLU A 3 -46.38 -41.11 26.31
C GLU A 3 -46.51 -39.63 26.68
N ALA A 4 -45.41 -38.97 27.07
CA ALA A 4 -45.33 -37.51 26.99
C ALA A 4 -43.90 -37.05 26.67
N GLN A 5 -43.79 -36.44 25.48
CA GLN A 5 -42.62 -35.84 24.87
C GLN A 5 -42.07 -34.66 25.71
N PHE A 6 -40.76 -34.61 25.94
CA PHE A 6 -40.07 -33.40 26.42
C PHE A 6 -39.36 -32.72 25.25
N LEU A 7 -39.96 -31.63 24.78
CA LEU A 7 -39.35 -30.66 23.86
C LEU A 7 -38.35 -29.77 24.65
N GLY A 8 -37.19 -29.54 24.04
CA GLY A 8 -36.10 -28.76 24.62
C GLY A 8 -36.41 -27.28 24.81
N LEU A 9 -35.96 -26.74 25.94
CA LEU A 9 -35.95 -25.31 26.25
C LEU A 9 -34.49 -24.86 26.43
N LEU A 10 -33.97 -24.17 25.42
CA LEU A 10 -32.76 -23.35 25.50
C LEU A 10 -33.06 -22.12 26.37
N PHE A 11 -32.45 -22.07 27.56
CA PHE A 11 -32.43 -20.86 28.39
C PHE A 11 -31.46 -19.83 27.76
N LEU A 12 -32.01 -18.84 27.06
CA LEU A 12 -31.32 -17.59 26.73
C LEU A 12 -31.29 -16.70 27.98
N GLN A 13 -30.12 -16.57 28.59
CA GLN A 13 -29.86 -15.56 29.62
C GLN A 13 -29.86 -14.16 28.96
N PRO A 14 -30.66 -13.20 29.43
CA PRO A 14 -30.52 -11.82 28.99
C PRO A 14 -29.28 -11.22 29.67
N LEU A 15 -28.24 -10.94 28.89
CA LEU A 15 -27.15 -10.05 29.30
C LEU A 15 -27.75 -8.68 29.61
N TRP A 16 -27.69 -8.28 30.88
CA TRP A 16 -28.02 -6.92 31.30
C TRP A 16 -26.98 -5.97 30.71
N VAL A 17 -27.35 -5.25 29.65
CA VAL A 17 -26.62 -4.07 29.19
C VAL A 17 -26.95 -2.96 30.19
N ALA A 18 -25.92 -2.42 30.85
CA ALA A 18 -26.07 -1.31 31.76
C ALA A 18 -26.80 -0.14 31.06
N PRO A 19 -27.79 0.49 31.69
CA PRO A 19 -28.48 1.63 31.08
C PRO A 19 -27.46 2.76 30.86
N VAL A 20 -27.26 3.12 29.59
CA VAL A 20 -26.49 4.30 29.20
C VAL A 20 -27.19 5.52 29.80
N LYS A 21 -26.45 6.23 30.66
CA LYS A 21 -26.90 7.43 31.35
C LYS A 21 -27.36 8.48 30.31
N PRO A 22 -28.55 9.09 30.47
CA PRO A 22 -29.02 10.11 29.54
C PRO A 22 -28.06 11.32 29.52
N PRO A 23 -27.87 11.99 28.37
CA PRO A 23 -26.96 13.11 28.26
C PRO A 23 -27.44 14.26 29.17
N GLN A 24 -26.55 14.78 30.01
CA GLN A 24 -26.83 15.98 30.80
C GLN A 24 -27.04 17.20 29.88
N PRO A 25 -27.87 18.19 30.30
CA PRO A 25 -28.05 19.43 29.55
C PRO A 25 -26.76 20.25 29.62
N GLY A 26 -26.01 20.19 28.52
CA GLY A 26 -24.65 20.70 28.40
C GLY A 26 -23.80 19.78 27.51
N ALA A 27 -24.40 19.20 26.47
CA ALA A 27 -23.77 18.19 25.63
C ALA A 27 -22.47 18.74 25.02
N GLU A 28 -21.36 18.14 25.44
CA GLU A 28 -20.02 18.36 24.92
C GLU A 28 -20.03 18.22 23.39
N ILE A 29 -19.57 19.26 22.68
CA ILE A 29 -19.57 19.28 21.21
C ILE A 29 -18.71 18.11 20.72
N SER A 30 -19.33 17.10 20.11
CA SER A 30 -18.58 15.97 19.57
C SER A 30 -17.81 16.40 18.31
N VAL A 31 -16.50 16.18 18.31
CA VAL A 31 -15.63 16.46 17.15
C VAL A 31 -15.61 15.22 16.25
N VAL A 32 -15.85 15.42 14.96
CA VAL A 32 -15.83 14.34 13.95
C VAL A 32 -14.78 14.68 12.91
N TRP A 33 -13.92 13.71 12.59
CA TRP A 33 -12.92 13.84 11.53
C TRP A 33 -13.37 13.16 10.25
N ALA A 34 -13.09 13.79 9.12
CA ALA A 34 -13.31 13.24 7.79
C ALA A 34 -12.09 13.46 6.90
N GLN A 35 -11.85 12.54 5.98
CA GLN A 35 -10.89 12.75 4.89
C GLN A 35 -11.54 13.64 3.83
N GLU A 36 -10.78 14.60 3.31
CA GLU A 36 -11.22 15.43 2.18
C GLU A 36 -11.66 14.56 0.99
N GLY A 37 -12.85 14.86 0.44
CA GLY A 37 -13.44 14.10 -0.67
C GLY A 37 -14.10 12.76 -0.30
N ALA A 38 -14.06 12.34 0.97
CA ALA A 38 -14.70 11.11 1.44
C ALA A 38 -16.04 11.36 2.15
N PRO A 39 -17.03 10.45 2.05
CA PRO A 39 -18.26 10.57 2.82
C PRO A 39 -17.99 10.39 4.32
N ALA A 40 -18.56 11.28 5.14
CA ALA A 40 -18.47 11.21 6.59
C ALA A 40 -19.80 10.76 7.20
N GLN A 41 -19.76 9.75 8.08
CA GLN A 41 -20.93 9.38 8.88
C GLN A 41 -20.99 10.25 10.12
N LEU A 42 -22.08 11.02 10.25
CA LEU A 42 -22.29 11.87 11.41
C LEU A 42 -23.08 11.08 12.47
N PRO A 43 -22.63 11.07 13.74
CA PRO A 43 -23.25 10.28 14.81
C PRO A 43 -24.62 10.81 15.27
N CYS A 44 -25.16 11.85 14.62
CA CYS A 44 -26.48 12.36 14.95
C CYS A 44 -27.57 11.42 14.41
N SER A 45 -27.97 10.45 15.23
CA SER A 45 -29.19 9.66 15.02
C SER A 45 -30.24 10.07 16.06
N PRO A 46 -31.45 10.50 15.67
CA PRO A 46 -32.50 10.76 16.63
C PRO A 46 -32.96 9.45 17.26
N THR A 47 -32.48 9.14 18.47
CA THR A 47 -33.00 8.02 19.27
C THR A 47 -34.32 8.44 19.91
N ILE A 48 -35.41 8.36 19.15
CA ILE A 48 -36.75 8.58 19.70
C ILE A 48 -37.13 7.28 20.42
N PRO A 49 -37.44 7.30 21.75
CA PRO A 49 -37.88 6.11 22.44
C PRO A 49 -39.11 5.53 21.72
N LEU A 50 -39.05 4.24 21.42
CA LEU A 50 -39.95 3.43 20.58
C LEU A 50 -41.37 3.25 21.16
N GLN A 51 -41.87 4.23 21.90
CA GLN A 51 -43.19 4.18 22.55
C GLN A 51 -44.28 4.89 21.75
N ASP A 52 -43.93 5.71 20.74
CA ASP A 52 -44.96 6.41 19.97
C ASP A 52 -44.59 6.63 18.48
N LEU A 53 -44.96 5.64 17.65
CA LEU A 53 -44.83 5.67 16.18
C LEU A 53 -45.59 6.83 15.52
N SER A 54 -46.53 7.48 16.23
CA SER A 54 -47.30 8.62 15.71
C SER A 54 -46.48 9.92 15.62
N LEU A 55 -45.36 10.00 16.36
CA LEU A 55 -44.43 11.13 16.35
C LEU A 55 -43.52 11.15 15.11
N LEU A 56 -43.30 9.99 14.48
CA LEU A 56 -42.48 9.87 13.26
C LEU A 56 -43.15 10.49 12.02
N ARG A 57 -44.50 10.54 11.96
CA ARG A 57 -45.22 11.12 10.80
C ARG A 57 -45.12 12.66 10.71
N ARG A 58 -44.65 13.34 11.76
CA ARG A 58 -44.63 14.81 11.85
C ARG A 58 -43.27 15.41 12.21
N ALA A 59 -42.26 14.59 12.45
CA ALA A 59 -40.91 15.05 12.77
C ALA A 59 -40.11 15.30 11.48
N GLY A 60 -39.67 16.54 11.26
CA GLY A 60 -38.72 16.89 10.21
C GLY A 60 -37.30 16.93 10.77
N VAL A 61 -36.35 16.28 10.09
CA VAL A 61 -34.92 16.39 10.38
C VAL A 61 -34.33 17.42 9.42
N THR A 62 -33.82 18.54 9.95
CA THR A 62 -33.14 19.56 9.14
C THR A 62 -31.65 19.51 9.43
N TRP A 63 -30.86 19.31 8.36
CA TRP A 63 -29.40 19.35 8.42
C TRP A 63 -28.92 20.75 8.01
N GLN A 64 -28.09 21.36 8.84
CA GLN A 64 -27.45 22.63 8.52
C GLN A 64 -25.94 22.44 8.53
N HIS A 65 -25.31 22.64 7.36
CA HIS A 65 -23.87 22.59 7.16
C HIS A 65 -23.37 23.97 6.74
N GLN A 66 -22.50 24.58 7.54
CA GLN A 66 -21.86 25.85 7.25
C GLN A 66 -20.37 25.59 6.97
N PRO A 67 -19.83 25.96 5.80
CA PRO A 67 -18.40 25.85 5.54
C PRO A 67 -17.61 26.86 6.39
N ASP A 68 -16.39 26.48 6.79
CA ASP A 68 -15.49 27.22 7.72
C ASP A 68 -14.97 28.57 7.17
N SER A 69 -15.34 28.99 5.96
CA SER A 69 -14.83 30.19 5.29
C SER A 69 -15.66 31.48 5.51
N GLY A 70 -16.46 31.54 6.58
CA GLY A 70 -17.28 32.70 6.96
C GLY A 70 -17.11 33.11 8.45
N PRO A 71 -17.64 34.27 8.87
CA PRO A 71 -17.48 34.80 10.23
C PRO A 71 -18.02 33.83 11.31
N PRO A 72 -17.59 33.93 12.58
CA PRO A 72 -17.84 32.92 13.59
C PRO A 72 -19.34 32.77 13.88
N ALA A 73 -19.91 31.65 13.44
CA ALA A 73 -21.31 31.29 13.60
C ALA A 73 -21.40 29.83 14.14
N PRO A 74 -22.55 29.39 14.67
CA PRO A 74 -22.63 28.17 15.49
C PRO A 74 -22.26 26.89 14.73
N ALA A 75 -21.69 25.92 15.45
CA ALA A 75 -21.15 24.65 14.95
C ALA A 75 -22.19 23.82 14.14
N PRO A 76 -21.76 23.06 13.11
CA PRO A 76 -22.65 22.28 12.26
C PRO A 76 -23.47 21.27 13.08
N GLY A 77 -24.75 21.10 12.76
CA GLY A 77 -25.63 20.28 13.59
C GLY A 77 -26.93 19.86 12.92
N ALA A 78 -27.55 18.83 13.50
CA ALA A 78 -28.89 18.38 13.15
C ALA A 78 -29.87 18.88 14.22
N THR A 79 -30.96 19.50 13.79
CA THR A 79 -32.05 19.85 14.71
C THR A 79 -33.29 19.03 14.36
N VAL A 80 -33.85 18.38 15.37
CA VAL A 80 -35.12 17.64 15.25
C VAL A 80 -36.16 18.39 16.05
N HIS A 81 -37.21 18.83 15.37
CA HIS A 81 -38.34 19.51 15.99
C HIS A 81 -39.43 18.49 16.33
N LEU A 82 -39.71 18.34 17.63
CA LEU A 82 -40.78 17.49 18.14
C LEU A 82 -41.80 18.37 18.88
N ARG A 83 -42.83 18.82 18.17
CA ARG A 83 -43.86 19.76 18.67
C ARG A 83 -43.24 21.03 19.28
N ASP A 84 -43.06 21.07 20.61
CA ASP A 84 -42.56 22.21 21.40
C ASP A 84 -41.11 22.03 21.90
N ARG A 85 -40.43 20.94 21.52
CA ARG A 85 -39.02 20.68 21.91
C ARG A 85 -38.15 20.53 20.67
N ALA A 86 -37.08 21.34 20.60
CA ALA A 86 -36.02 21.19 19.62
C ALA A 86 -34.88 20.37 20.24
N LEU A 87 -34.61 19.19 19.70
CA LEU A 87 -33.41 18.41 20.03
C LEU A 87 -32.32 18.82 19.03
N SER A 88 -31.26 19.48 19.52
CA SER A 88 -30.12 19.89 18.68
C SER A 88 -28.91 18.99 18.93
N CYS A 89 -28.45 18.29 17.91
CA CYS A 89 -27.17 17.60 17.88
C CYS A 89 -26.14 18.53 17.22
N ARG A 90 -25.23 19.13 18.01
CA ARG A 90 -24.16 19.99 17.51
C ARG A 90 -22.86 19.20 17.44
N LEU A 91 -22.24 19.18 16.27
CA LEU A 91 -20.98 18.54 16.00
C LEU A 91 -19.97 19.58 15.53
N ARG A 92 -18.69 19.29 15.68
CA ARG A 92 -17.63 20.05 15.00
C ARG A 92 -16.96 19.13 14.00
N LEU A 93 -17.32 19.29 12.73
CA LEU A 93 -16.65 18.60 11.64
C LEU A 93 -15.27 19.24 11.45
N ARG A 94 -14.24 18.40 11.40
CA ARG A 94 -12.90 18.80 10.94
C ARG A 94 -12.53 17.93 9.76
N VAL A 95 -12.13 18.58 8.68
CA VAL A 95 -11.62 17.91 7.49
C VAL A 95 -10.11 17.89 7.60
N GLY A 96 -9.53 16.69 7.45
CA GLY A 96 -8.09 16.52 7.45
C GLY A 96 -7.58 15.95 6.12
N GLN A 97 -6.34 16.27 5.81
CA GLN A 97 -5.61 15.76 4.66
C GLN A 97 -4.72 14.61 5.10
N ALA A 98 -4.81 13.51 4.36
CA ALA A 98 -3.93 12.36 4.49
C ALA A 98 -2.74 12.54 3.54
N SER A 99 -1.53 12.25 4.01
CA SER A 99 -0.33 12.35 3.19
C SER A 99 0.69 11.26 3.53
N MET A 100 1.43 10.81 2.51
CA MET A 100 2.62 9.98 2.68
C MET A 100 3.77 10.64 1.93
N THR A 101 4.90 10.81 2.62
CA THR A 101 6.11 11.41 2.05
C THR A 101 7.27 10.43 2.09
N ALA A 102 8.19 10.56 1.14
CA ALA A 102 9.45 9.84 1.12
C ALA A 102 10.60 10.82 1.35
N SER A 103 11.58 10.39 2.15
CA SER A 103 12.83 11.10 2.37
C SER A 103 14.00 10.15 2.12
N PRO A 104 14.89 10.42 1.14
CA PRO A 104 14.81 11.53 0.17
C PRO A 104 13.61 11.39 -0.80
N PRO A 105 13.09 12.50 -1.35
CA PRO A 105 12.00 12.45 -2.33
C PRO A 105 12.50 12.07 -3.73
N GLY A 106 11.61 11.50 -4.54
CA GLY A 106 11.89 11.20 -5.95
C GLY A 106 12.29 9.74 -6.18
N SER A 107 12.94 9.48 -7.31
CA SER A 107 13.44 8.15 -7.67
C SER A 107 14.75 7.85 -6.96
N LEU A 108 14.84 6.65 -6.40
CA LEU A 108 16.00 6.17 -5.65
C LEU A 108 16.87 5.28 -6.51
N ARG A 109 18.10 5.04 -6.08
CA ARG A 109 19.01 4.05 -6.68
C ARG A 109 18.99 2.77 -5.85
N THR A 110 19.43 1.68 -6.47
CA THR A 110 19.67 0.44 -5.73
C THR A 110 20.71 0.68 -4.62
N SER A 111 20.45 0.12 -3.45
CA SER A 111 21.21 0.28 -2.20
C SER A 111 21.11 1.64 -1.51
N ASP A 112 20.35 2.59 -2.06
CA ASP A 112 19.98 3.81 -1.32
C ASP A 112 19.11 3.45 -0.10
N TRP A 113 18.91 4.43 0.77
CA TRP A 113 17.99 4.32 1.89
C TRP A 113 16.77 5.21 1.67
N VAL A 114 15.64 4.87 2.31
CA VAL A 114 14.46 5.75 2.32
C VAL A 114 13.66 5.61 3.61
N ILE A 115 13.11 6.74 4.05
CA ILE A 115 12.11 6.80 5.11
C ILE A 115 10.78 7.21 4.48
N LEU A 116 9.78 6.35 4.61
CA LEU A 116 8.39 6.68 4.31
C LEU A 116 7.71 7.18 5.59
N ASN A 117 7.08 8.34 5.55
CA ASN A 117 6.31 8.90 6.66
C ASN A 117 4.83 8.97 6.28
N CYS A 118 3.99 8.33 7.08
CA CYS A 118 2.55 8.30 6.91
C CYS A 118 1.87 9.26 7.90
N SER A 119 1.13 10.26 7.42
CA SER A 119 0.55 11.26 8.32
C SER A 119 -0.87 11.68 7.92
N PHE A 120 -1.60 12.21 8.91
CA PHE A 120 -2.91 12.82 8.72
C PHE A 120 -2.96 14.11 9.54
N SER A 121 -3.60 15.15 9.01
CA SER A 121 -3.62 16.47 9.64
C SER A 121 -4.52 16.53 10.89
N ARG A 122 -4.05 15.94 11.98
CA ARG A 122 -4.68 16.00 13.31
C ARG A 122 -3.63 16.11 14.42
N PRO A 123 -3.97 16.74 15.55
CA PRO A 123 -3.01 17.05 16.61
C PRO A 123 -2.65 15.83 17.47
N ASP A 124 -3.55 14.87 17.61
CA ASP A 124 -3.32 13.66 18.39
C ASP A 124 -2.64 12.57 17.56
N ARG A 125 -1.86 11.71 18.23
CA ARG A 125 -1.12 10.63 17.57
C ARG A 125 -2.04 9.44 17.27
N PRO A 126 -1.81 8.72 16.17
CA PRO A 126 -2.51 7.48 15.89
C PRO A 126 -2.27 6.46 17.01
N ALA A 127 -3.30 5.67 17.32
CA ALA A 127 -3.21 4.56 18.24
C ALA A 127 -2.42 3.39 17.65
N SER A 128 -2.53 3.18 16.33
CA SER A 128 -1.71 2.20 15.61
C SER A 128 -1.45 2.64 14.17
N VAL A 129 -0.35 2.11 13.62
CA VAL A 129 0.04 2.29 12.22
C VAL A 129 0.34 0.91 11.62
N HIS A 130 -0.31 0.58 10.52
CA HIS A 130 -0.10 -0.69 9.81
C HIS A 130 0.41 -0.43 8.40
N TRP A 131 1.64 -0.85 8.13
CA TRP A 131 2.27 -0.76 6.81
C TRP A 131 1.99 -2.02 5.99
N PHE A 132 1.79 -1.87 4.69
CA PHE A 132 1.55 -2.97 3.78
C PHE A 132 2.07 -2.67 2.37
N ARG A 133 2.40 -3.74 1.63
CA ARG A 133 2.65 -3.71 0.19
C ARG A 133 1.34 -4.02 -0.53
N SER A 134 1.00 -3.22 -1.53
CA SER A 134 -0.16 -3.45 -2.39
C SER A 134 0.29 -4.16 -3.66
N HIS A 135 -0.20 -5.37 -3.90
CA HIS A 135 0.10 -6.14 -5.11
C HIS A 135 -1.18 -6.71 -5.71
N GLY A 136 -1.59 -6.19 -6.87
CA GLY A 136 -2.90 -6.51 -7.46
C GLY A 136 -4.04 -6.12 -6.52
N GLN A 137 -4.93 -7.07 -6.20
CA GLN A 137 -6.00 -6.87 -5.21
C GLN A 137 -5.58 -7.22 -3.76
N GLY A 138 -4.38 -7.74 -3.56
CA GLY A 138 -3.87 -8.17 -2.26
C GLY A 138 -3.15 -7.07 -1.50
N ARG A 139 -3.25 -7.11 -0.16
CA ARG A 139 -2.43 -6.33 0.77
C ARG A 139 -1.57 -7.29 1.58
N VAL A 140 -0.26 -7.14 1.51
CA VAL A 140 0.69 -7.96 2.26
C VAL A 140 1.25 -7.10 3.41
N PRO A 141 0.97 -7.44 4.68
CA PRO A 141 1.49 -6.68 5.82
C PRO A 141 3.01 -6.65 5.84
N VAL A 142 3.59 -5.49 6.14
CA VAL A 142 5.03 -5.33 6.35
C VAL A 142 5.33 -5.64 7.81
N GLN A 143 6.28 -6.54 8.03
CA GLN A 143 6.77 -6.92 9.35
C GLN A 143 8.18 -6.38 9.55
N GLU A 144 8.55 -6.16 10.81
CA GLU A 144 9.89 -5.71 11.17
C GLU A 144 10.93 -6.77 10.79
N SER A 145 12.02 -6.33 10.16
CA SER A 145 13.11 -7.18 9.71
C SER A 145 14.40 -6.38 9.56
N LEU A 146 15.49 -7.02 9.11
CA LEU A 146 16.72 -6.33 8.74
C LEU A 146 16.54 -5.37 7.55
N HIS A 147 15.48 -5.53 6.76
CA HIS A 147 15.18 -4.72 5.57
C HIS A 147 14.07 -3.68 5.83
N HIS A 148 13.28 -3.87 6.88
CA HIS A 148 12.15 -2.99 7.21
C HIS A 148 12.19 -2.66 8.70
N HIS A 149 12.46 -1.40 9.01
CA HIS A 149 12.42 -0.89 10.38
C HIS A 149 11.18 -0.02 10.55
N LEU A 150 10.35 -0.37 11.54
CA LEU A 150 9.08 0.29 11.80
C LEU A 150 9.21 1.13 13.07
N ALA A 151 8.90 2.43 12.96
CA ALA A 151 8.96 3.32 14.12
C ALA A 151 7.81 4.34 14.04
N GLU A 152 6.86 4.25 14.96
CA GLU A 152 5.66 5.12 14.97
C GLU A 152 4.96 5.17 13.59
N SER A 153 4.99 6.33 12.93
CA SER A 153 4.42 6.59 11.61
C SER A 153 5.44 6.48 10.47
N PHE A 154 6.63 5.94 10.76
CA PHE A 154 7.74 5.82 9.83
C PHE A 154 8.01 4.36 9.47
N LEU A 155 8.36 4.14 8.21
CA LEU A 155 8.93 2.92 7.70
C LEU A 155 10.29 3.26 7.07
N PHE A 156 11.35 2.68 7.59
CA PHE A 156 12.71 2.87 7.09
C PHE A 156 13.21 1.61 6.38
N LEU A 157 13.67 1.79 5.14
CA LEU A 157 14.36 0.78 4.35
C LEU A 157 15.83 1.21 4.19
N PRO A 158 16.79 0.47 4.78
CA PRO A 158 18.19 0.89 4.78
C PRO A 158 18.89 0.65 3.43
N HIS A 159 18.43 -0.33 2.64
CA HIS A 159 19.03 -0.71 1.37
C HIS A 159 17.97 -1.10 0.34
N VAL A 160 17.40 -0.14 -0.39
CA VAL A 160 16.34 -0.44 -1.34
C VAL A 160 16.83 -1.17 -2.58
N GLY A 161 16.04 -2.10 -3.09
CA GLY A 161 16.27 -2.79 -4.36
C GLY A 161 15.18 -2.50 -5.39
N PRO A 162 15.38 -2.90 -6.67
CA PRO A 162 14.35 -2.79 -7.71
C PRO A 162 13.01 -3.43 -7.31
N MET A 163 13.06 -4.52 -6.52
CA MET A 163 11.90 -5.24 -5.99
C MET A 163 11.09 -4.46 -4.95
N ASP A 164 11.67 -3.42 -4.34
CA ASP A 164 10.97 -2.54 -3.39
C ASP A 164 10.13 -1.47 -4.10
N SER A 165 10.29 -1.32 -5.42
CA SER A 165 9.45 -0.43 -6.22
C SER A 165 7.98 -0.86 -6.20
N GLY A 166 7.07 0.10 -6.34
CA GLY A 166 5.63 -0.13 -6.42
C GLY A 166 4.85 0.53 -5.28
N LEU A 167 3.60 0.09 -5.13
CA LEU A 167 2.62 0.70 -4.23
C LEU A 167 2.81 0.23 -2.78
N TRP A 168 3.30 1.14 -1.95
CA TRP A 168 3.29 1.03 -0.50
C TRP A 168 2.03 1.66 0.07
N GLY A 169 1.54 1.13 1.17
CA GLY A 169 0.41 1.71 1.88
C GLY A 169 0.58 1.68 3.38
N CYS A 170 -0.12 2.59 4.05
CA CYS A 170 -0.25 2.62 5.50
C CYS A 170 -1.72 2.77 5.87
N ILE A 171 -2.09 2.23 7.03
CA ILE A 171 -3.37 2.49 7.69
C ILE A 171 -3.08 3.12 9.05
N LEU A 172 -3.53 4.37 9.23
CA LEU A 172 -3.52 5.03 10.54
C LEU A 172 -4.86 4.74 11.22
N THR A 173 -4.82 4.27 12.46
CA THR A 173 -6.03 4.07 13.29
C THR A 173 -5.92 4.89 14.56
N TYR A 174 -6.97 5.63 14.89
CA TYR A 174 -7.03 6.50 16.04
C TYR A 174 -7.97 5.96 17.12
N ARG A 175 -7.85 6.49 18.35
CA ARG A 175 -8.58 5.99 19.52
C ARG A 175 -10.10 6.16 19.41
N ASP A 176 -10.53 7.13 18.63
CA ASP A 176 -11.93 7.42 18.30
C ASP A 176 -12.49 6.47 17.22
N GLY A 177 -11.69 5.51 16.73
CA GLY A 177 -12.07 4.57 15.68
C GLY A 177 -11.92 5.13 14.27
N PHE A 178 -11.55 6.40 14.11
CA PHE A 178 -11.21 6.95 12.79
C PHE A 178 -10.00 6.22 12.23
N ASN A 179 -10.10 5.79 10.98
CA ASN A 179 -8.98 5.23 10.25
C ASN A 179 -8.86 5.84 8.86
N VAL A 180 -7.63 5.87 8.35
CA VAL A 180 -7.34 6.35 7.01
C VAL A 180 -6.27 5.47 6.36
N SER A 181 -6.49 5.13 5.09
CA SER A 181 -5.58 4.33 4.28
C SER A 181 -4.93 5.23 3.23
N ILE A 182 -3.61 5.25 3.18
CA ILE A 182 -2.83 6.12 2.29
C ILE A 182 -1.91 5.23 1.46
N MET A 183 -1.73 5.58 0.18
CA MET A 183 -0.86 4.85 -0.75
C MET A 183 0.22 5.78 -1.31
N TYR A 184 1.40 5.22 -1.56
CA TYR A 184 2.53 5.91 -2.16
C TYR A 184 3.26 4.98 -3.13
N ASN A 185 3.58 5.48 -4.32
CA ASN A 185 4.33 4.71 -5.31
C ASN A 185 5.83 4.98 -5.15
N LEU A 186 6.55 4.02 -4.58
CA LEU A 186 8.00 4.11 -4.44
C LEU A 186 8.66 3.68 -5.75
N THR A 187 9.61 4.47 -6.25
CA THR A 187 10.34 4.16 -7.48
C THR A 187 11.82 3.99 -7.17
N VAL A 188 12.33 2.78 -7.36
CA VAL A 188 13.76 2.45 -7.23
C VAL A 188 14.31 2.09 -8.61
N LEU A 189 15.23 2.91 -9.10
CA LEU A 189 15.95 2.68 -10.34
C LEU A 189 17.01 1.60 -10.14
N GLY A 190 16.92 0.58 -10.97
CA GLY A 190 17.87 -0.51 -11.04
C GLY A 190 17.44 -1.52 -12.08
N LEU A 191 18.24 -2.56 -12.25
CA LEU A 191 18.00 -3.63 -13.20
C LEU A 191 17.82 -4.94 -12.45
N GLU A 192 16.99 -5.81 -13.00
CA GLU A 192 16.90 -7.21 -12.63
C GLU A 192 17.81 -8.03 -13.56
N PRO A 193 18.69 -8.91 -13.04
CA PRO A 193 18.82 -9.28 -11.63
C PRO A 193 19.61 -8.26 -10.80
N ALA A 194 19.13 -7.98 -9.58
CA ALA A 194 19.77 -7.01 -8.66
C ALA A 194 21.07 -7.54 -8.03
N THR A 195 21.22 -8.86 -7.96
CA THR A 195 22.43 -9.55 -7.53
C THR A 195 23.03 -10.34 -8.70
N PRO A 196 24.35 -10.57 -8.75
CA PRO A 196 24.97 -11.36 -9.80
C PRO A 196 24.31 -12.74 -9.96
N LEU A 197 23.80 -13.04 -11.15
CA LEU A 197 23.15 -14.31 -11.48
C LEU A 197 24.08 -15.19 -12.32
N THR A 198 24.08 -16.50 -12.09
CA THR A 198 24.77 -17.46 -12.97
C THR A 198 23.75 -18.26 -13.77
N VAL A 199 23.91 -18.28 -15.09
CA VAL A 199 23.09 -19.06 -16.03
C VAL A 199 23.95 -20.17 -16.61
N TYR A 200 23.44 -21.40 -16.56
CA TYR A 200 24.14 -22.58 -17.09
C TYR A 200 23.57 -22.96 -18.46
N ALA A 201 24.44 -23.26 -19.42
CA ALA A 201 24.04 -23.69 -20.75
C ALA A 201 24.96 -24.79 -21.27
N GLY A 202 24.42 -25.69 -22.09
CA GLY A 202 25.23 -26.69 -22.81
C GLY A 202 25.90 -26.06 -24.02
N ALA A 203 27.07 -26.57 -24.42
CA ALA A 203 27.67 -26.17 -25.69
C ALA A 203 26.71 -26.46 -26.86
N GLY A 204 26.57 -25.50 -27.77
CA GLY A 204 25.66 -25.52 -28.92
C GLY A 204 24.19 -25.17 -28.61
N SER A 205 23.87 -24.85 -27.37
CA SER A 205 22.49 -24.48 -26.98
C SER A 205 22.21 -22.99 -27.19
N ARG A 206 20.91 -22.64 -27.20
CA ARG A 206 20.44 -21.27 -27.07
C ARG A 206 20.35 -20.89 -25.60
N VAL A 207 20.81 -19.71 -25.23
CA VAL A 207 20.71 -19.18 -23.86
C VAL A 207 20.20 -17.74 -23.85
N GLU A 208 19.45 -17.41 -22.80
CA GLU A 208 18.96 -16.07 -22.52
C GLU A 208 19.62 -15.52 -21.25
N LEU A 209 20.26 -14.35 -21.35
CA LEU A 209 20.82 -13.64 -20.21
C LEU A 209 19.87 -12.50 -19.80
N PRO A 210 19.21 -12.59 -18.64
CA PRO A 210 18.16 -11.64 -18.28
C PRO A 210 18.74 -10.27 -17.93
N CYS A 211 18.08 -9.23 -18.43
CA CYS A 211 18.28 -7.85 -17.99
C CYS A 211 16.95 -7.11 -18.16
N ARG A 212 16.33 -6.66 -17.08
CA ARG A 212 14.98 -6.06 -17.11
C ARG A 212 14.89 -4.84 -16.22
N LEU A 213 14.08 -3.86 -16.64
CA LEU A 213 13.65 -2.75 -15.80
C LEU A 213 12.39 -3.15 -15.01
N PRO A 214 12.20 -2.61 -13.79
CA PRO A 214 10.97 -2.80 -13.04
C PRO A 214 9.72 -2.37 -13.84
N PRO A 215 8.59 -3.07 -13.69
CA PRO A 215 7.36 -2.81 -14.46
C PRO A 215 6.84 -1.36 -14.35
N ALA A 216 7.08 -0.69 -13.22
CA ALA A 216 6.65 0.69 -12.98
C ALA A 216 7.38 1.73 -13.87
N VAL A 217 8.54 1.37 -14.43
CA VAL A 217 9.41 2.25 -15.20
C VAL A 217 9.44 1.87 -16.69
N GLY A 218 9.10 0.62 -17.02
CA GLY A 218 9.29 0.02 -18.36
C GLY A 218 8.36 0.48 -19.48
N THR A 219 7.35 1.31 -19.20
CA THR A 219 6.26 1.63 -20.15
C THR A 219 6.51 2.81 -21.09
N GLN A 220 7.60 3.57 -20.96
CA GLN A 220 7.70 4.90 -21.59
C GLN A 220 8.95 5.21 -22.42
N SER A 221 9.81 4.24 -22.73
CA SER A 221 11.06 4.58 -23.44
C SER A 221 11.61 3.49 -24.36
N PHE A 222 11.88 3.88 -25.61
CA PHE A 222 12.68 3.16 -26.60
C PHE A 222 14.16 3.13 -26.19
N LEU A 223 14.46 2.45 -25.09
CA LEU A 223 15.84 2.31 -24.60
C LEU A 223 16.55 1.19 -25.34
N THR A 224 17.87 1.29 -25.40
CA THR A 224 18.74 0.21 -25.87
C THR A 224 19.73 -0.11 -24.77
N ALA A 225 19.82 -1.40 -24.40
CA ALA A 225 20.85 -1.89 -23.51
C ALA A 225 22.13 -2.18 -24.29
N LYS A 226 23.26 -1.93 -23.64
CA LYS A 226 24.58 -2.34 -24.10
C LYS A 226 25.07 -3.48 -23.24
N TRP A 227 25.38 -4.61 -23.86
CA TRP A 227 25.91 -5.78 -23.17
C TRP A 227 27.41 -5.90 -23.43
N ALA A 228 28.21 -5.73 -22.37
CA ALA A 228 29.65 -5.92 -22.41
C ALA A 228 29.98 -7.43 -22.26
N PRO A 229 30.65 -8.05 -23.24
CA PRO A 229 31.02 -9.47 -23.19
C PRO A 229 32.28 -9.70 -22.33
N PRO A 230 32.48 -10.91 -21.78
CA PRO A 230 33.59 -11.22 -20.86
C PRO A 230 35.01 -11.06 -21.43
N GLY A 231 35.14 -11.10 -22.76
CA GLY A 231 36.43 -10.97 -23.46
C GLY A 231 36.81 -9.57 -23.92
N GLY A 232 36.04 -8.53 -23.55
CA GLY A 232 36.32 -7.14 -23.97
C GLY A 232 36.09 -6.85 -25.46
N GLY A 233 35.26 -7.67 -26.12
CA GLY A 233 34.79 -7.43 -27.49
C GLY A 233 33.80 -6.25 -27.59
N PRO A 234 33.28 -5.96 -28.79
CA PRO A 234 32.30 -4.89 -28.99
C PRO A 234 31.02 -5.15 -28.19
N ASP A 235 30.42 -4.08 -27.68
CA ASP A 235 29.13 -4.15 -26.97
C ASP A 235 28.03 -4.73 -27.88
N LEU A 236 27.24 -5.65 -27.33
CA LEU A 236 26.06 -6.19 -27.99
C LEU A 236 24.85 -5.30 -27.67
N LEU A 237 24.19 -4.76 -28.69
CA LEU A 237 23.06 -3.85 -28.51
C LEU A 237 21.74 -4.62 -28.52
N VAL A 238 20.91 -4.40 -27.50
CA VAL A 238 19.57 -5.00 -27.38
C VAL A 238 18.54 -3.90 -27.22
N ALA A 239 17.64 -3.76 -28.20
CA ALA A 239 16.51 -2.84 -28.10
C ALA A 239 15.53 -3.35 -27.04
N GLY A 240 15.07 -2.47 -26.16
CA GLY A 240 14.13 -2.80 -25.11
C GLY A 240 12.72 -3.04 -25.63
N ASP A 241 12.10 -4.11 -25.16
CA ASP A 241 10.66 -4.38 -25.34
C ASP A 241 9.96 -4.29 -23.98
N ASN A 242 9.21 -3.21 -23.74
CA ASN A 242 8.52 -2.94 -22.46
C ASN A 242 9.44 -3.08 -21.21
N GLY A 243 10.68 -2.61 -21.32
CA GLY A 243 11.67 -2.71 -20.25
C GLY A 243 12.41 -4.05 -20.18
N ASN A 244 12.22 -4.96 -21.14
CA ASN A 244 12.99 -6.21 -21.27
C ASN A 244 14.16 -6.02 -22.24
N PHE A 245 15.37 -6.31 -21.77
CA PHE A 245 16.64 -6.18 -22.49
C PHE A 245 17.46 -7.47 -22.47
N THR A 246 16.77 -8.60 -22.37
CA THR A 246 17.37 -9.94 -22.31
C THR A 246 18.23 -10.20 -23.55
N LEU A 247 19.52 -10.51 -23.35
CA LEU A 247 20.42 -10.88 -24.43
C LEU A 247 20.20 -12.34 -24.81
N ARG A 248 20.01 -12.61 -26.10
CA ARG A 248 19.89 -13.95 -26.66
C ARG A 248 21.18 -14.32 -27.36
N LEU A 249 21.76 -15.46 -26.97
CA LEU A 249 22.92 -16.04 -27.62
C LEU A 249 22.50 -17.40 -28.21
N GLU A 250 22.84 -17.61 -29.47
CA GLU A 250 22.63 -18.87 -30.19
C GLU A 250 23.95 -19.66 -30.24
N ASP A 251 23.85 -20.99 -30.29
CA ASP A 251 24.98 -21.91 -30.52
C ASP A 251 26.18 -21.63 -29.60
N VAL A 252 25.95 -21.57 -28.29
CA VAL A 252 26.97 -21.09 -27.35
C VAL A 252 28.17 -22.02 -27.22
N SER A 253 29.37 -21.47 -27.13
CA SER A 253 30.62 -22.20 -26.97
C SER A 253 31.36 -21.82 -25.69
N GLN A 254 32.35 -22.63 -25.30
CA GLN A 254 33.17 -22.37 -24.12
C GLN A 254 33.91 -21.02 -24.17
N ALA A 255 34.19 -20.50 -25.37
CA ALA A 255 34.83 -19.19 -25.54
C ALA A 255 33.91 -18.00 -25.14
N GLN A 256 32.59 -18.22 -25.09
CA GLN A 256 31.61 -17.23 -24.66
C GLN A 256 31.31 -17.32 -23.15
N ALA A 257 31.90 -18.28 -22.43
CA ALA A 257 31.74 -18.37 -20.99
C ALA A 257 32.35 -17.15 -20.28
N GLY A 258 31.70 -16.71 -19.21
CA GLY A 258 32.18 -15.62 -18.36
C GLY A 258 31.10 -14.61 -18.01
N THR A 259 31.55 -13.49 -17.45
CA THR A 259 30.69 -12.42 -16.93
C THR A 259 30.30 -11.43 -18.01
N TYR A 260 28.99 -11.30 -18.24
CA TYR A 260 28.36 -10.28 -19.07
C TYR A 260 27.80 -9.16 -18.19
N ILE A 261 27.93 -7.92 -18.65
CA ILE A 261 27.39 -6.75 -17.94
C ILE A 261 26.39 -6.02 -18.84
N CYS A 262 25.15 -5.91 -18.39
CA CYS A 262 24.11 -5.13 -19.05
C CYS A 262 24.18 -3.68 -18.56
N HIS A 263 24.32 -2.73 -19.48
CA HIS A 263 24.33 -1.29 -19.22
C HIS A 263 23.13 -0.61 -19.86
N ILE A 264 22.37 0.13 -19.07
CA ILE A 264 21.25 0.94 -19.55
C ILE A 264 21.41 2.36 -19.05
N ARG A 265 21.25 3.34 -19.93
CA ARG A 265 21.23 4.76 -19.54
C ARG A 265 19.78 5.24 -19.45
N LEU A 266 19.33 5.53 -18.23
CA LEU A 266 17.97 5.99 -17.94
C LEU A 266 18.05 7.32 -17.21
N GLN A 267 17.37 8.35 -17.72
CA GLN A 267 17.33 9.70 -17.11
C GLN A 267 18.72 10.28 -16.79
N GLY A 268 19.70 10.04 -17.66
CA GLY A 268 21.09 10.49 -17.47
C GLY A 268 21.93 9.63 -16.51
N GLN A 269 21.32 8.66 -15.82
CA GLN A 269 22.03 7.72 -14.95
C GLN A 269 22.31 6.39 -15.66
N GLN A 270 23.46 5.78 -15.37
CA GLN A 270 23.78 4.44 -15.84
C GLN A 270 23.37 3.40 -14.80
N LEU A 271 22.59 2.41 -15.22
CA LEU A 271 22.19 1.24 -14.45
C LEU A 271 22.93 0.01 -14.99
N ASN A 272 23.34 -0.89 -14.10
CA ASN A 272 24.11 -2.08 -14.44
C ASN A 272 23.47 -3.34 -13.86
N ALA A 273 23.49 -4.44 -14.61
CA ALA A 273 23.22 -5.79 -14.10
C ALA A 273 24.34 -6.74 -14.55
N THR A 274 24.65 -7.74 -13.71
CA THR A 274 25.74 -8.68 -13.96
C THR A 274 25.20 -10.10 -14.05
N VAL A 275 25.52 -10.78 -15.16
CA VAL A 275 25.11 -12.16 -15.41
C VAL A 275 26.32 -12.97 -15.85
N THR A 276 26.57 -14.11 -15.22
CA THR A 276 27.65 -15.02 -15.59
C THR A 276 27.09 -16.18 -16.39
N LEU A 277 27.64 -16.41 -17.60
CA LEU A 277 27.35 -17.58 -18.41
C LEU A 277 28.36 -18.68 -18.11
N ALA A 278 27.89 -19.81 -17.60
CA ALA A 278 28.68 -21.02 -17.37
C ALA A 278 28.31 -22.08 -18.40
N ILE A 279 29.30 -22.63 -19.11
CA ILE A 279 29.08 -23.66 -20.12
C ILE A 279 29.36 -25.04 -19.55
N ILE A 280 28.39 -25.94 -19.67
CA ILE A 280 28.51 -27.35 -19.29
C ILE A 280 28.90 -28.15 -20.54
N THR A 281 30.07 -28.78 -20.49
CA THR A 281 30.49 -29.75 -21.50
C THR A 281 30.22 -31.16 -21.00
N GLY A 282 29.44 -31.94 -21.75
CA GLY A 282 29.31 -33.37 -21.46
C GLY A 282 30.64 -34.05 -21.76
N GLN A 283 31.19 -34.84 -20.82
CA GLN A 283 32.29 -35.73 -21.15
C GLN A 283 31.77 -36.74 -22.19
N PRO A 284 32.41 -36.87 -23.37
CA PRO A 284 32.11 -38.01 -24.23
C PRO A 284 32.55 -39.26 -23.48
N HIS A 285 31.60 -40.12 -23.12
CA HIS A 285 31.90 -41.48 -22.72
C HIS A 285 32.60 -42.15 -23.90
N MET A 286 33.93 -42.26 -23.81
CA MET A 286 34.72 -43.09 -24.69
C MET A 286 34.37 -44.54 -24.34
N GLY A 287 33.35 -45.07 -25.03
CA GLY A 287 33.00 -46.48 -24.99
C GLY A 287 34.23 -47.28 -25.38
N LYS A 288 34.70 -48.11 -24.45
CA LYS A 288 35.77 -49.09 -24.69
C LYS A 288 35.29 -50.07 -25.76
N GLU A 289 36.15 -50.24 -26.76
CA GLU A 289 36.13 -51.27 -27.80
C GLU A 289 36.07 -52.69 -27.21
#